data_AF-A0A3C0BIU1-F1
#
_entry.id   AF-A0A3C0BIU1-F1
#
_cell.length_a   1.000
_cell.length_b   1.000
_cell.length_c   1.000
_cell.angle_alpha   90.00
_cell.angle_beta   90.00
_cell.angle_gamma   90.00
#
_symmetry.space_group_name_H-M   'P 1'
#
loop_
_entity.id
_entity.type
_entity.pdbx_description
1 polymer ?
#
loop_
_entity_poly.entity_id
_entity_poly.type
_entity_poly.pdbx_seq_one_letter_code
_entity_poly.pdbx_strand_id
1 'polypeptide(L)'
;SGDVSVKTDNAKITAENLCRIKNGTFSTDNARIVVSGTECENLSVRTSNGKAELENCSGSVCKVKTNNSRITAHTCTFPGGIDLHTDNASINADTITADKIVFKTNNGSINASIIGDARSYAIHSHTSNGQNNLPADWTFPGQTKQLSAETGNAHIAVQFVPADVN
;
A
#
# COMPACT_ATOMS: atom_id res chain seq x y z
N SER A 1 13.55 0.00 -20.29
CA SER A 1 12.35 0.52 -19.61
C SER A 1 12.47 2.04 -19.55
N GLY A 2 11.35 2.76 -19.74
CA GLY A 2 11.32 4.24 -19.75
C GLY A 2 10.51 4.79 -18.58
N ASP A 3 10.49 6.11 -18.42
CA ASP A 3 9.79 6.78 -17.32
C ASP A 3 8.48 7.39 -17.81
N VAL A 4 7.44 7.32 -16.97
CA VAL A 4 6.16 8.00 -17.18
C VAL A 4 5.90 8.87 -15.95
N SER A 5 5.67 10.17 -16.20
CA SER A 5 5.38 11.14 -15.16
C SER A 5 4.18 11.99 -15.57
N VAL A 6 3.13 11.98 -14.74
CA VAL A 6 1.92 12.78 -14.95
C VAL A 6 1.65 13.58 -13.70
N LYS A 7 1.53 14.89 -13.85
CA LYS A 7 1.21 15.82 -12.78
C LYS A 7 0.07 16.75 -13.21
N THR A 8 -0.88 16.98 -12.31
CA THR A 8 -1.95 17.96 -12.47
C THR A 8 -2.44 18.40 -11.11
N ASP A 9 -2.94 19.61 -10.92
CA ASP A 9 -3.39 20.02 -9.59
C ASP A 9 -4.82 19.54 -9.29
N ASN A 10 -5.66 19.44 -10.32
CA ASN A 10 -7.11 19.28 -10.15
C ASN A 10 -7.76 18.22 -11.04
N ALA A 11 -7.02 17.63 -11.98
CA ALA A 11 -7.59 16.66 -12.90
C ALA A 11 -7.38 15.22 -12.42
N LYS A 12 -8.37 14.37 -12.71
CA LYS A 12 -8.24 12.92 -12.48
C LYS A 12 -7.04 12.40 -13.30
N ILE A 13 -6.21 11.57 -12.69
CA ILE A 13 -5.22 10.77 -13.41
C ILE A 13 -5.74 9.34 -13.52
N THR A 14 -5.64 8.75 -14.70
CA THR A 14 -5.97 7.35 -14.94
C THR A 14 -4.84 6.75 -15.78
N ALA A 15 -4.15 5.77 -15.22
CA ALA A 15 -3.06 5.05 -15.84
C ALA A 15 -3.45 3.57 -15.91
N GLU A 16 -3.60 3.04 -17.12
CA GLU A 16 -4.14 1.70 -17.34
C GLU A 16 -3.22 0.92 -18.27
N ASN A 17 -2.98 -0.35 -17.93
CA ASN A 17 -2.27 -1.31 -18.77
C ASN A 17 -0.87 -0.84 -19.21
N LEU A 18 -0.19 -0.14 -18.31
CA LEU A 18 1.16 0.35 -18.55
C LEU A 18 2.18 -0.74 -18.24
N CYS A 19 2.83 -1.29 -19.26
CA CYS A 19 3.78 -2.39 -19.08
C CYS A 19 5.24 -1.95 -19.26
N ARG A 20 6.15 -2.62 -18.53
CA ARG A 20 7.62 -2.50 -18.68
C ARG A 20 8.16 -1.08 -18.46
N ILE A 21 7.54 -0.34 -17.55
CA ILE A 21 7.98 0.99 -17.14
C ILE A 21 9.10 0.88 -16.11
N LYS A 22 10.07 1.81 -16.14
CA LYS A 22 11.07 1.92 -15.09
C LYS A 22 10.45 2.66 -13.91
N ASN A 23 10.09 3.93 -14.11
CA ASN A 23 9.46 4.74 -13.07
C ASN A 23 8.08 5.25 -13.53
N GLY A 24 7.02 4.90 -12.79
CA GLY A 24 5.68 5.47 -12.95
C GLY A 24 5.39 6.46 -11.83
N THR A 25 5.28 7.76 -12.14
CA THR A 25 4.97 8.81 -11.16
C THR A 25 3.66 9.52 -11.52
N PHE A 26 2.67 9.43 -10.65
CA PHE A 26 1.36 10.02 -10.84
C PHE A 26 1.02 10.92 -9.65
N SER A 27 0.81 12.21 -9.88
CA SER A 27 0.59 13.17 -8.80
C SER A 27 -0.53 14.15 -9.10
N THR A 28 -1.44 14.33 -8.15
CA THR A 28 -2.41 15.43 -8.18
C THR A 28 -2.81 15.95 -6.83
N ASP A 29 -3.06 17.25 -6.67
CA ASP A 29 -3.41 17.78 -5.36
C ASP A 29 -4.83 17.39 -4.93
N ASN A 30 -5.80 17.50 -5.82
CA ASN A 30 -7.22 17.47 -5.44
C ASN A 30 -8.03 16.31 -6.01
N ALA A 31 -7.54 15.64 -7.05
CA ALA A 31 -8.33 14.67 -7.79
C ALA A 31 -7.92 13.22 -7.55
N ARG A 32 -8.80 12.30 -7.95
CA ARG A 32 -8.54 10.87 -7.87
C ARG A 32 -7.39 10.45 -8.81
N ILE A 33 -6.54 9.56 -8.33
CA ILE A 33 -5.60 8.79 -9.16
C ILE A 33 -6.04 7.33 -9.18
N VAL A 34 -6.18 6.77 -10.38
CA VAL A 34 -6.41 5.34 -10.60
C VAL A 34 -5.23 4.79 -11.39
N VAL A 35 -4.58 3.75 -10.87
CA VAL A 35 -3.54 2.99 -11.57
C VAL A 35 -3.98 1.54 -11.63
N SER A 36 -4.15 1.01 -12.84
CA SER A 36 -4.59 -0.38 -13.03
C SER A 36 -3.77 -1.14 -14.06
N GLY A 37 -3.58 -2.44 -13.86
CA GLY A 37 -2.89 -3.33 -14.80
C GLY A 37 -1.47 -2.88 -15.13
N THR A 38 -0.79 -2.24 -14.18
CA THR A 38 0.49 -1.55 -14.42
C THR A 38 1.67 -2.37 -13.89
N GLU A 39 2.68 -2.57 -14.73
CA GLU A 39 3.94 -3.23 -14.40
C GLU A 39 5.09 -2.24 -14.51
N CYS A 40 5.77 -1.96 -13.39
CA CYS A 40 6.92 -1.05 -13.37
C CYS A 40 7.99 -1.43 -12.34
N GLU A 41 9.24 -0.94 -12.47
CA GLU A 41 10.22 -1.14 -11.40
C GLU A 41 9.81 -0.33 -10.14
N ASN A 42 9.48 0.95 -10.31
CA ASN A 42 9.07 1.84 -9.22
C ASN A 42 7.72 2.51 -9.53
N LEU A 43 6.76 2.39 -8.60
CA LEU A 43 5.47 3.09 -8.67
C LEU A 43 5.38 4.14 -7.55
N SER A 44 5.10 5.39 -7.92
CA SER A 44 4.86 6.49 -7.00
C SER A 44 3.53 7.17 -7.30
N VAL A 45 2.59 7.12 -6.36
CA VAL A 45 1.27 7.75 -6.47
C VAL A 45 1.09 8.75 -5.33
N ARG A 46 0.78 10.01 -5.65
CA ARG A 46 0.64 11.06 -4.65
C ARG A 46 -0.59 11.93 -4.86
N THR A 47 -1.39 12.11 -3.82
CA THR A 47 -2.46 13.12 -3.85
C THR A 47 -2.83 13.69 -2.49
N SER A 48 -3.14 14.97 -2.37
CA SER A 48 -3.45 15.56 -1.06
C SER A 48 -4.89 15.25 -0.61
N ASN A 49 -5.85 15.49 -1.49
CA ASN A 49 -7.29 15.39 -1.20
C ASN A 49 -8.00 14.31 -2.02
N GLY A 50 -7.36 13.75 -3.04
CA GLY A 50 -7.93 12.72 -3.88
C GLY A 50 -7.72 11.31 -3.35
N LYS A 51 -8.57 10.37 -3.79
CA LYS A 51 -8.35 8.94 -3.55
C LYS A 51 -7.21 8.43 -4.43
N ALA A 52 -6.42 7.50 -3.90
CA ALA A 52 -5.44 6.75 -4.67
C ALA A 52 -5.90 5.29 -4.73
N GLU A 53 -6.15 4.80 -5.95
CA GLU A 53 -6.74 3.48 -6.20
C GLU A 53 -5.76 2.69 -7.10
N LEU A 54 -5.23 1.58 -6.57
CA LEU A 54 -4.32 0.67 -7.27
C LEU A 54 -5.02 -0.69 -7.46
N GLU A 55 -4.94 -1.23 -8.68
CA GLU A 55 -5.62 -2.47 -9.05
C GLU A 55 -4.73 -3.31 -9.98
N ASN A 56 -4.38 -4.54 -9.61
CA ASN A 56 -3.56 -5.43 -10.44
C ASN A 56 -2.22 -4.79 -10.85
N CYS A 57 -1.51 -4.20 -9.88
CA CYS A 57 -0.23 -3.54 -10.12
C CYS A 57 0.95 -4.41 -9.63
N SER A 58 2.03 -4.45 -10.39
CA SER A 58 3.22 -5.22 -10.03
C SER A 58 4.51 -4.48 -10.30
N GLY A 59 5.56 -4.82 -9.54
CA GLY A 59 6.84 -4.16 -9.70
C GLY A 59 7.88 -4.51 -8.66
N SER A 60 8.93 -3.69 -8.54
CA SER A 60 9.92 -3.84 -7.47
C SER A 60 9.45 -3.14 -6.19
N VAL A 61 9.10 -1.86 -6.27
CA VAL A 61 8.70 -1.04 -5.12
C VAL A 61 7.50 -0.14 -5.46
N CYS A 62 6.59 0.00 -4.50
CA CYS A 62 5.43 0.89 -4.59
C CYS A 62 5.36 1.85 -3.40
N LYS A 63 5.08 3.12 -3.67
CA LYS A 63 4.77 4.13 -2.65
C LYS A 63 3.51 4.90 -3.04
N VAL A 64 2.54 4.91 -2.14
CA VAL A 64 1.29 5.64 -2.29
C VAL A 64 1.12 6.56 -1.09
N LYS A 65 0.98 7.86 -1.35
CA LYS A 65 0.76 8.84 -0.29
C LYS A 65 -0.42 9.74 -0.56
N THR A 66 -1.30 9.83 0.42
CA THR A 66 -2.29 10.90 0.51
C THR A 66 -2.34 11.53 1.89
N ASN A 67 -3.11 12.61 2.04
CA ASN A 67 -3.29 13.27 3.34
C ASN A 67 -4.72 13.05 3.84
N ASN A 68 -5.72 13.31 3.00
CA ASN A 68 -7.12 13.41 3.44
C ASN A 68 -8.04 12.31 2.91
N SER A 69 -7.54 11.46 2.02
CA SER A 69 -8.38 10.54 1.27
C SER A 69 -7.93 9.09 1.39
N ARG A 70 -8.85 8.18 1.03
CA ARG A 70 -8.64 6.75 1.12
C ARG A 70 -7.57 6.29 0.13
N ILE A 71 -6.74 5.34 0.57
CA ILE A 71 -5.93 4.51 -0.30
C ILE A 71 -6.63 3.15 -0.45
N THR A 72 -6.76 2.68 -1.69
CA THR A 72 -7.12 1.29 -1.99
C THR A 72 -6.03 0.63 -2.82
N ALA A 73 -5.66 -0.59 -2.48
CA ALA A 73 -4.73 -1.40 -3.26
C ALA A 73 -5.25 -2.84 -3.32
N HIS A 74 -5.54 -3.33 -4.51
CA HIS A 74 -6.08 -4.67 -4.73
C HIS A 74 -5.16 -5.44 -5.67
N THR A 75 -4.82 -6.68 -5.29
CA THR A 75 -3.98 -7.59 -6.09
C THR A 75 -2.67 -6.94 -6.51
N CYS A 76 -1.85 -6.55 -5.53
CA CYS A 76 -0.60 -5.81 -5.79
C CYS A 76 0.63 -6.61 -5.36
N THR A 77 1.61 -6.73 -6.26
CA THR A 77 2.84 -7.52 -6.03
C THR A 77 4.09 -6.66 -6.18
N PHE A 78 4.74 -6.34 -5.06
CA PHE A 78 5.96 -5.53 -5.01
C PHE A 78 6.98 -6.15 -4.04
N PRO A 79 7.79 -7.14 -4.45
CA PRO A 79 8.67 -7.88 -3.56
C PRO A 79 9.63 -6.98 -2.77
N GLY A 80 10.16 -5.91 -3.38
CA GLY A 80 11.02 -4.94 -2.71
C GLY A 80 10.31 -4.04 -1.70
N GLY A 81 9.00 -3.87 -1.84
CA GLY A 81 8.14 -3.32 -0.79
C GLY A 81 6.99 -2.46 -1.27
N ILE A 82 5.99 -2.29 -0.40
CA ILE A 82 4.83 -1.42 -0.58
C ILE A 82 4.67 -0.51 0.66
N ASP A 83 4.55 0.80 0.41
CA ASP A 83 4.37 1.84 1.44
C ASP A 83 3.10 2.63 1.13
N LEU A 84 2.05 2.43 1.94
CA LEU A 84 0.77 3.12 1.83
C LEU A 84 0.60 4.06 3.03
N HIS A 85 0.51 5.37 2.77
CA HIS A 85 0.42 6.39 3.81
C HIS A 85 -0.76 7.33 3.56
N THR A 86 -1.64 7.51 4.55
CA THR A 86 -2.66 8.57 4.55
C THR A 86 -2.89 9.14 5.93
N ASP A 87 -2.99 10.45 6.13
CA ASP A 87 -3.10 11.00 7.48
C ASP A 87 -4.51 10.79 8.07
N ASN A 88 -5.56 11.09 7.30
CA ASN A 88 -6.91 11.26 7.84
C ASN A 88 -7.94 10.21 7.40
N ALA A 89 -7.59 9.29 6.50
CA ALA A 89 -8.55 8.35 5.91
C ALA A 89 -8.02 6.91 5.94
N SER A 90 -8.88 5.95 5.60
CA SER A 90 -8.53 4.53 5.71
C SER A 90 -7.54 4.07 4.64
N ILE A 91 -6.80 3.02 4.98
CA ILE A 91 -6.06 2.18 4.04
C ILE A 91 -6.82 0.86 3.92
N ASN A 92 -7.24 0.53 2.70
CA ASN A 92 -7.86 -0.76 2.39
C ASN A 92 -6.97 -1.48 1.38
N ALA A 93 -6.27 -2.50 1.83
CA ALA A 93 -5.37 -3.29 0.99
C ALA A 93 -5.87 -4.73 0.91
N ASP A 94 -5.92 -5.33 -0.27
CA ASP A 94 -6.33 -6.71 -0.42
C ASP A 94 -5.41 -7.45 -1.39
N THR A 95 -5.05 -8.69 -1.05
CA THR A 95 -4.21 -9.55 -1.86
C THR A 95 -2.85 -8.89 -2.15
N ILE A 96 -2.18 -8.47 -1.07
CA ILE A 96 -0.86 -7.83 -1.14
C ILE A 96 0.26 -8.86 -1.01
N THR A 97 1.23 -8.82 -1.93
CA THR A 97 2.45 -9.63 -1.88
C THR A 97 3.67 -8.72 -1.89
N ALA A 98 4.41 -8.67 -0.79
CA ALA A 98 5.65 -7.89 -0.66
C ALA A 98 6.50 -8.40 0.52
N ASP A 99 7.82 -8.21 0.48
CA ASP A 99 8.70 -8.56 1.60
C ASP A 99 8.80 -7.43 2.62
N LYS A 100 8.52 -6.19 2.21
CA LYS A 100 8.43 -5.04 3.11
C LYS A 100 7.10 -4.34 2.94
N ILE A 101 6.28 -4.31 3.99
CA ILE A 101 4.95 -3.73 3.98
C ILE A 101 4.87 -2.63 5.03
N VAL A 102 4.44 -1.44 4.63
CA VAL A 102 4.19 -0.31 5.53
C VAL A 102 2.78 0.22 5.26
N PHE A 103 1.96 0.20 6.30
CA PHE A 103 0.65 0.84 6.32
C PHE A 103 0.63 1.88 7.44
N LYS A 104 0.45 3.15 7.08
CA LYS A 104 0.47 4.24 8.06
C LYS A 104 -0.69 5.20 7.88
N THR A 105 -1.40 5.45 8.97
CA THR A 105 -2.36 6.53 9.07
C THR A 105 -2.41 7.13 10.45
N ASN A 106 -3.10 8.25 10.64
CA ASN A 106 -3.29 8.84 11.97
C ASN A 106 -4.73 8.65 12.45
N ASN A 107 -5.71 8.93 11.58
CA ASN A 107 -7.13 8.89 11.93
C ASN A 107 -7.92 7.79 11.22
N GLY A 108 -7.33 7.15 10.20
CA GLY A 108 -8.00 6.09 9.43
C GLY A 108 -7.78 4.70 9.99
N SER A 109 -8.68 3.77 9.64
CA SER A 109 -8.45 2.34 9.88
C SER A 109 -7.51 1.74 8.85
N ILE A 110 -6.82 0.67 9.23
CA ILE A 110 -6.03 -0.18 8.34
C ILE A 110 -6.76 -1.51 8.23
N ASN A 111 -7.22 -1.84 7.03
CA ASN A 111 -7.82 -3.14 6.70
C ASN A 111 -6.96 -3.76 5.60
N ALA A 112 -6.29 -4.88 5.89
CA ALA A 112 -5.37 -5.49 4.94
C ALA A 112 -5.46 -7.03 4.87
N SER A 113 -5.31 -7.59 3.67
CA SER A 113 -4.98 -9.01 3.48
C SER A 113 -3.63 -9.16 2.77
N ILE A 114 -2.75 -9.98 3.37
CA ILE A 114 -1.37 -10.20 2.90
C ILE A 114 -1.22 -11.67 2.51
N ILE A 115 -0.72 -11.93 1.32
CA ILE A 115 -0.43 -13.28 0.84
C ILE A 115 0.91 -13.74 1.43
N GLY A 116 0.87 -14.81 2.23
CA GLY A 116 2.05 -15.43 2.82
C GLY A 116 1.85 -15.92 4.26
N ASP A 117 2.92 -16.41 4.87
CA ASP A 117 2.94 -16.84 6.27
C ASP A 117 3.37 -15.68 7.17
N ALA A 118 2.51 -15.32 8.13
CA ALA A 118 2.78 -14.30 9.15
C ALA A 118 4.11 -14.54 9.88
N ARG A 119 4.51 -15.80 10.10
CA ARG A 119 5.78 -16.17 10.77
C ARG A 119 7.02 -15.73 9.99
N SER A 120 6.89 -15.45 8.69
CA SER A 120 7.99 -14.95 7.87
C SER A 120 8.26 -13.45 8.08
N TYR A 121 7.31 -12.72 8.69
CA TYR A 121 7.35 -11.28 8.87
C TYR A 121 7.74 -10.90 10.29
N ALA A 122 8.75 -10.05 10.45
CA ALA A 122 8.90 -9.23 11.63
C ALA A 122 7.76 -8.21 11.65
N ILE A 123 6.84 -8.33 12.61
CA ILE A 123 5.65 -7.48 12.69
C ILE A 123 5.87 -6.41 13.77
N HIS A 124 5.67 -5.16 13.38
CA HIS A 124 5.49 -4.03 14.28
C HIS A 124 4.09 -3.44 14.04
N SER A 125 3.28 -3.33 15.08
CA SER A 125 1.96 -2.74 14.95
C SER A 125 1.58 -1.87 16.15
N HIS A 126 0.94 -0.74 15.87
CA HIS A 126 0.59 0.19 16.93
C HIS A 126 -0.70 0.94 16.63
N THR A 127 -1.57 1.00 17.64
CA THR A 127 -2.61 2.02 17.71
C THR A 127 -2.77 2.58 19.11
N SER A 128 -3.10 3.87 19.20
CA SER A 128 -3.26 4.55 20.48
C SER A 128 -4.67 4.39 21.04
N ASN A 129 -5.71 4.48 20.19
CA ASN A 129 -7.12 4.46 20.63
C ASN A 129 -7.98 3.39 19.95
N GLY A 130 -7.43 2.65 18.98
CA GLY A 130 -8.16 1.61 18.24
C GLY A 130 -7.95 0.20 18.76
N GLN A 131 -8.67 -0.74 18.16
CA GLN A 131 -8.37 -2.17 18.30
C GLN A 131 -7.25 -2.56 17.35
N ASN A 132 -6.38 -3.49 17.75
CA ASN A 132 -5.33 -4.03 16.91
C ASN A 132 -5.35 -5.55 16.98
N ASN A 133 -5.51 -6.21 15.83
CA ASN A 133 -5.51 -7.67 15.74
C ASN A 133 -4.11 -8.27 15.55
N LEU A 134 -3.08 -7.44 15.33
CA LEU A 134 -1.69 -7.87 15.23
C LEU A 134 -0.97 -7.76 16.59
N PRO A 135 0.06 -8.60 16.83
CA PRO A 135 0.97 -8.39 17.95
C PRO A 135 1.71 -7.05 17.79
N ALA A 136 1.88 -6.31 18.89
CA ALA A 136 2.55 -5.02 18.87
C ALA A 136 3.99 -5.13 18.34
N ASP A 137 4.71 -6.15 18.80
CA ASP A 137 6.03 -6.52 18.31
C ASP A 137 6.13 -8.04 18.21
N TRP A 138 6.50 -8.55 17.04
CA TRP A 138 6.67 -9.98 16.77
C TRP A 138 7.91 -10.22 15.91
N THR A 139 9.06 -10.16 16.58
CA THR A 139 10.38 -10.27 15.95
C THR A 139 11.15 -11.48 16.49
N PHE A 140 11.60 -12.36 15.59
CA PHE A 140 12.44 -13.52 15.92
C PHE A 140 13.56 -13.73 14.89
N PRO A 141 14.64 -14.44 15.26
CA PRO A 141 15.65 -14.88 14.31
C PRO A 141 15.03 -15.69 13.16
N GLY A 142 15.48 -15.44 11.93
CA GLY A 142 15.07 -16.17 10.73
C GLY A 142 13.92 -15.54 9.93
N GLN A 143 13.26 -14.51 10.46
CA GLN A 143 12.33 -13.69 9.67
C GLN A 143 13.10 -12.90 8.60
N THR A 144 12.61 -12.97 7.37
CA THR A 144 13.22 -12.29 6.20
C THR A 144 12.37 -11.13 5.69
N LYS A 145 11.13 -11.02 6.15
CA LYS A 145 10.15 -10.01 5.72
C LYS A 145 9.78 -9.07 6.87
N GLN A 146 9.16 -7.94 6.55
CA GLN A 146 8.80 -6.88 7.51
C GLN A 146 7.38 -6.36 7.26
N LEU A 147 6.62 -6.20 8.33
CA LEU A 147 5.31 -5.55 8.32
C LEU A 147 5.27 -4.48 9.41
N SER A 148 4.98 -3.24 9.01
CA SER A 148 4.66 -2.14 9.92
C SER A 148 3.23 -1.68 9.65
N ALA A 149 2.38 -1.69 10.67
CA ALA A 149 1.00 -1.21 10.60
C ALA A 149 0.72 -0.24 11.76
N GLU A 150 0.53 1.04 11.46
CA GLU A 150 0.40 2.10 12.46
C GLU A 150 -0.80 3.00 12.21
N THR A 151 -1.64 3.20 13.22
CA THR A 151 -2.71 4.20 13.21
C THR A 151 -2.90 4.83 14.57
N GLY A 152 -3.08 6.14 14.67
CA GLY A 152 -3.31 6.80 15.96
C GLY A 152 -4.66 6.41 16.58
N ASN A 153 -5.75 6.57 15.83
CA ASN A 153 -7.08 6.66 16.42
C ASN A 153 -8.07 5.57 16.02
N ALA A 154 -7.80 4.78 14.98
CA ALA A 154 -8.74 3.77 14.49
C ALA A 154 -8.14 2.36 14.55
N HIS A 155 -8.88 1.35 14.11
CA HIS A 155 -8.46 -0.04 14.24
C HIS A 155 -7.46 -0.50 13.17
N ILE A 156 -6.70 -1.53 13.52
CA ILE A 156 -5.86 -2.33 12.62
C ILE A 156 -6.48 -3.73 12.53
N ALA A 157 -6.88 -4.10 11.33
CA ALA A 157 -7.36 -5.44 10.97
C ALA A 157 -6.54 -5.95 9.78
N VAL A 158 -5.47 -6.69 10.07
CA VAL A 158 -4.62 -7.33 9.06
C VAL A 158 -4.72 -8.84 9.16
N GLN A 159 -4.94 -9.52 8.04
CA GLN A 159 -4.95 -10.98 7.97
C GLN A 159 -3.90 -11.49 6.99
N PHE A 160 -3.34 -12.65 7.31
CA PHE A 160 -2.48 -13.39 6.39
C PHE A 160 -3.31 -14.49 5.75
N VAL A 161 -3.25 -14.55 4.42
CA VAL A 161 -3.92 -15.55 3.60
C VAL A 161 -2.86 -16.44 2.95
N PRO A 162 -3.04 -17.77 2.92
CA PRO A 162 -2.15 -18.65 2.17
C PRO A 162 -2.09 -18.21 0.71
N ALA A 163 -0.92 -18.34 0.08
CA ALA A 163 -0.89 -18.32 -1.38
C ALA A 163 -1.71 -19.53 -1.85
N ASP A 164 -2.79 -19.30 -2.60
CA ASP A 164 -3.61 -20.39 -3.10
C ASP A 164 -2.72 -21.44 -3.79
N VAL A 165 -2.77 -22.66 -3.26
CA VAL A 165 -2.30 -23.87 -3.96
C VAL A 165 -3.31 -24.13 -5.07
N ASN A 166 -3.06 -23.52 -6.24
CA ASN A 166 -3.67 -23.96 -7.49
C ASN A 166 -3.17 -25.35 -7.86
#